data_AF-A0AAU5WLH1-F1
#
_entry.id   AF-A0AAU5WLH1-F1
#
_cell.length_a   1.000
_cell.length_b   1.000
_cell.length_c   1.000
_cell.angle_alpha   90.00
_cell.angle_beta   90.00
_cell.angle_gamma   90.00
#
_symmetry.space_group_name_H-M   'P 1'
#
loop_
_entity.id
_entity.type
_entity.pdbx_description
1 polymer ?
#
loop_
_entity_poly.entity_id
_entity_poly.type
_entity_poly.pdbx_seq_one_letter_code
_entity_poly.pdbx_strand_id
1 'polypeptide(L)'
;MTGQHPGDDRLEAALPTAMWLAIVVHDRDQEGVAAVLEPILKAGDWDRAMELLVALAALVPVDVPAAELLEWSHGPHVTDETYAAIVRIVPEGMKRCCTCRDVWPLEAFHRDCTQDDGRKVRCKSCVAEQRRSALSRGEGAA
;
A
#
# COMPACT_ATOMS: atom_id res chain seq x y z
N MET A 1 -18.42 -16.07 -31.38
CA MET A 1 -19.27 -16.18 -30.18
C MET A 1 -18.50 -17.03 -29.21
N THR A 2 -17.79 -16.39 -28.28
CA THR A 2 -17.14 -17.09 -27.17
C THR A 2 -18.23 -17.73 -26.33
N GLY A 3 -18.17 -19.05 -26.11
CA GLY A 3 -19.13 -19.74 -25.25
C GLY A 3 -19.05 -19.18 -23.82
N GLN A 4 -20.18 -19.25 -23.10
CA GLN A 4 -20.25 -18.86 -21.69
C GLN A 4 -19.22 -19.65 -20.88
N HIS A 5 -18.35 -18.94 -20.17
CA HIS A 5 -17.31 -19.56 -19.38
C HIS A 5 -17.94 -20.05 -18.06
N PRO A 6 -17.52 -21.22 -17.51
CA PRO A 6 -18.06 -21.72 -16.23
C PRO A 6 -17.89 -20.77 -15.04
N GLY A 7 -17.02 -19.77 -15.16
CA GLY A 7 -16.81 -18.71 -14.17
C GLY A 7 -17.82 -17.57 -14.27
N ASP A 8 -18.55 -17.43 -15.37
CA ASP A 8 -19.49 -16.33 -15.60
C ASP A 8 -20.66 -16.43 -14.61
N ASP A 9 -21.22 -17.62 -14.41
CA ASP A 9 -22.31 -17.86 -13.46
C ASP A 9 -21.90 -17.58 -12.00
N ARG A 10 -20.64 -17.93 -11.65
CA ARG A 10 -20.09 -17.67 -10.31
C ARG A 10 -19.91 -16.17 -10.08
N LEU A 11 -19.46 -15.45 -11.11
CA LEU A 11 -19.28 -14.01 -11.06
C LEU A 11 -20.63 -13.29 -10.97
N GLU A 12 -21.60 -13.68 -11.79
CA GLU A 12 -22.98 -13.16 -11.72
C GLU A 12 -23.60 -13.38 -10.34
N ALA A 13 -23.40 -14.56 -9.74
CA ALA A 13 -23.85 -14.85 -8.38
C ALA A 13 -23.10 -14.04 -7.29
N ALA A 14 -21.90 -13.54 -7.58
CA ALA A 14 -21.12 -12.70 -6.67
C ALA A 14 -21.49 -11.21 -6.76
N LEU A 15 -22.02 -10.74 -7.89
CA LEU A 15 -22.30 -9.32 -8.15
C LEU A 15 -23.18 -8.64 -7.10
N PRO A 16 -24.29 -9.22 -6.60
CA PRO A 16 -25.10 -8.54 -5.58
C PRO A 16 -24.34 -8.31 -4.28
N THR A 17 -23.57 -9.30 -3.82
CA THR A 17 -22.74 -9.18 -2.62
C THR A 17 -21.59 -8.21 -2.84
N ALA A 18 -20.97 -8.21 -4.01
CA ALA A 18 -19.90 -7.27 -4.36
C ALA A 18 -20.42 -5.83 -4.45
N MET A 19 -21.63 -5.61 -4.99
CA MET A 19 -22.25 -4.29 -5.04
C MET A 19 -22.57 -3.77 -3.65
N TRP A 20 -23.13 -4.61 -2.78
CA TRP A 20 -23.34 -4.24 -1.38
C TRP A 20 -22.02 -3.96 -0.66
N LEU A 21 -20.99 -4.79 -0.88
CA LEU A 21 -19.66 -4.59 -0.32
C LEU A 21 -19.06 -3.26 -0.80
N ALA A 22 -19.24 -2.89 -2.07
CA ALA A 22 -18.82 -1.60 -2.61
C ALA A 22 -19.53 -0.43 -1.91
N ILE A 23 -20.84 -0.55 -1.65
CA ILE A 23 -21.62 0.47 -0.92
C ILE A 23 -21.09 0.63 0.51
N VAL A 24 -20.97 -0.46 1.28
CA VAL A 24 -20.50 -0.37 2.68
C VAL A 24 -19.04 0.07 2.78
N VAL A 25 -18.19 -0.27 1.80
CA VAL A 25 -16.82 0.26 1.70
C VAL A 25 -16.84 1.77 1.42
N HIS A 26 -17.68 2.21 0.48
CA HIS A 26 -17.84 3.62 0.15
C HIS A 26 -18.37 4.45 1.33
N ASP A 27 -19.37 3.92 2.03
CA ASP A 27 -19.98 4.51 3.22
C ASP A 27 -19.11 4.34 4.48
N ARG A 28 -18.04 3.53 4.37
CA ARG A 28 -17.05 3.24 5.43
C ARG A 28 -17.68 2.57 6.65
N ASP A 29 -18.71 1.80 6.41
CA ASP A 29 -19.39 1.00 7.40
C ASP A 29 -18.56 -0.25 7.73
N GLN A 30 -17.79 -0.16 8.82
CA GLN A 30 -16.93 -1.25 9.27
C GLN A 30 -17.73 -2.49 9.70
N GLU A 31 -18.92 -2.30 10.29
CA GLU A 31 -19.79 -3.40 10.70
C GLU A 31 -20.37 -4.11 9.48
N GLY A 32 -20.78 -3.34 8.47
CA GLY A 32 -21.19 -3.86 7.16
C GLY A 32 -20.07 -4.65 6.48
N VAL A 33 -18.87 -4.08 6.37
CA VAL A 33 -17.72 -4.80 5.78
C VAL A 33 -17.43 -6.10 6.53
N ALA A 34 -17.43 -6.07 7.87
CA ALA A 34 -17.22 -7.26 8.69
C ALA A 34 -18.32 -8.30 8.48
N ALA A 35 -19.60 -7.88 8.42
CA ALA A 35 -20.73 -8.77 8.23
C ALA A 35 -20.64 -9.59 6.93
N VAL A 36 -20.01 -9.07 5.87
CA VAL A 36 -19.77 -9.82 4.63
C VAL A 36 -18.47 -10.61 4.63
N LEU A 37 -17.36 -10.01 5.06
CA LEU A 37 -16.05 -10.65 4.90
C LEU A 37 -15.74 -11.66 6.02
N GLU A 38 -16.18 -11.40 7.25
CA GLU A 38 -15.81 -12.23 8.40
C GLU A 38 -16.27 -13.69 8.30
N PRO A 39 -17.51 -14.01 7.83
CA PRO A 39 -17.93 -15.40 7.65
C PRO A 39 -17.08 -16.14 6.60
N ILE A 40 -16.73 -15.47 5.50
CA ILE A 40 -15.93 -16.02 4.40
C ILE A 40 -14.50 -16.31 4.89
N LEU A 41 -13.88 -15.35 5.56
CA LEU A 41 -12.52 -15.47 6.08
C LEU A 41 -12.43 -16.53 7.18
N LYS A 42 -13.43 -16.60 8.08
CA LYS A 42 -13.50 -17.65 9.13
C LYS A 42 -13.72 -19.05 8.54
N ALA A 43 -14.47 -19.17 7.45
CA ALA A 43 -14.65 -20.43 6.75
C ALA A 43 -13.42 -20.85 5.93
N GLY A 44 -12.47 -19.93 5.70
CA GLY A 44 -11.32 -20.16 4.83
C GLY A 44 -11.68 -20.32 3.35
N ASP A 45 -12.84 -19.79 2.95
CA ASP A 45 -13.35 -19.90 1.58
C ASP A 45 -12.69 -18.84 0.68
N TRP A 46 -11.43 -19.12 0.32
CA TRP A 46 -10.62 -18.24 -0.53
C TRP A 46 -11.19 -18.09 -1.94
N ASP A 47 -11.87 -19.12 -2.46
CA ASP A 47 -12.51 -19.07 -3.76
C ASP A 47 -13.61 -18.01 -3.77
N ARG A 48 -14.48 -18.00 -2.75
CA ARG A 48 -15.51 -16.97 -2.62
C ARG A 48 -14.94 -15.57 -2.39
N ALA A 49 -13.84 -15.46 -1.64
CA ALA A 49 -13.14 -14.18 -1.47
C ALA A 49 -12.59 -13.64 -2.80
N MET A 50 -12.01 -14.51 -3.62
CA MET A 50 -11.49 -14.14 -4.94
C MET A 50 -12.61 -13.77 -5.92
N GLU A 51 -13.74 -14.48 -5.89
CA GLU A 51 -14.93 -14.11 -6.68
C GLU A 51 -15.40 -12.68 -6.35
N LEU A 52 -15.51 -12.34 -5.07
CA LEU A 52 -15.90 -11.00 -4.63
C LEU A 52 -14.89 -9.94 -5.06
N LEU A 53 -13.60 -10.24 -4.98
CA LEU A 53 -12.54 -9.34 -5.43
C LEU A 53 -12.63 -9.07 -6.95
N VAL A 54 -12.84 -10.12 -7.75
CA VAL A 54 -13.02 -10.00 -9.21
C VAL A 54 -14.30 -9.24 -9.54
N ALA A 55 -15.40 -9.53 -8.86
CA ALA A 55 -16.67 -8.82 -9.04
C ALA A 55 -16.53 -7.33 -8.68
N LEU A 56 -15.88 -7.00 -7.56
CA LEU A 56 -15.58 -5.62 -7.18
C LEU A 56 -14.72 -4.92 -8.23
N ALA A 57 -13.66 -5.57 -8.71
CA ALA A 57 -12.80 -5.01 -9.74
C ALA A 57 -13.55 -4.76 -11.07
N ALA A 58 -14.53 -5.60 -11.42
CA ALA A 58 -15.37 -5.41 -12.59
C ALA A 58 -16.35 -4.23 -12.48
N LEU A 59 -16.66 -3.78 -11.25
CA LEU A 59 -17.47 -2.58 -11.00
C LEU A 59 -16.67 -1.28 -11.10
N VAL A 60 -15.33 -1.37 -11.10
CA VAL A 60 -14.44 -0.21 -11.23
C VAL A 60 -14.27 0.12 -12.72
N PRO A 61 -14.54 1.37 -13.17
CA PRO A 61 -14.33 1.74 -14.56
C PRO A 61 -12.83 1.68 -14.91
N VAL A 62 -12.49 1.02 -16.02
CA VAL A 62 -11.10 0.71 -16.43
C VAL A 62 -10.33 1.95 -16.90
N ASP A 63 -11.04 3.02 -17.22
CA ASP A 63 -10.52 4.29 -17.74
C ASP A 63 -10.30 5.36 -16.67
N VAL A 64 -10.65 5.08 -15.41
CA VAL A 64 -10.44 6.02 -14.30
C VAL A 64 -8.97 6.00 -13.86
N PRO A 65 -8.27 7.14 -13.81
CA PRO A 65 -6.91 7.21 -13.31
C PRO A 65 -6.79 6.68 -11.88
N ALA A 66 -5.71 5.96 -11.56
CA ALA A 66 -5.50 5.40 -10.24
C ALA A 66 -5.61 6.44 -9.10
N ALA A 67 -5.25 7.70 -9.34
CA ALA A 67 -5.39 8.78 -8.36
C ALA A 67 -6.85 9.03 -7.96
N GLU A 68 -7.79 8.97 -8.91
CA GLU A 68 -9.22 9.18 -8.66
C GLU A 68 -9.86 7.95 -7.97
N LEU A 69 -9.38 6.74 -8.29
CA LEU A 69 -9.74 5.53 -7.53
C LEU A 69 -9.24 5.60 -6.08
N LEU A 70 -8.07 6.19 -5.87
CA LEU A 70 -7.50 6.37 -4.55
C LEU A 70 -8.29 7.38 -3.73
N GLU A 71 -8.87 8.43 -4.33
CA GLU A 71 -9.83 9.35 -3.66
C GLU A 71 -10.98 8.61 -3.00
N TRP A 72 -11.44 7.49 -3.57
CA TRP A 72 -12.50 6.67 -2.97
C TRP A 72 -12.03 5.89 -1.72
N SER A 73 -10.72 5.71 -1.56
CA SER A 73 -10.11 5.13 -0.35
C SER A 73 -9.88 6.16 0.77
N HIS A 74 -9.89 7.46 0.43
CA HIS A 74 -9.69 8.55 1.38
C HIS A 74 -10.99 8.84 2.12
N GLY A 75 -10.98 8.65 3.42
CA GLY A 75 -12.13 8.93 4.27
C GLY A 75 -11.97 9.93 5.35
N PRO A 76 -13.08 10.31 6.02
CA PRO A 76 -13.03 11.06 7.26
C PRO A 76 -12.16 10.36 8.33
N HIS A 77 -11.77 9.09 8.12
CA HIS A 77 -10.87 8.33 8.99
C HIS A 77 -9.50 8.00 8.39
N VAL A 78 -9.25 8.30 7.11
CA VAL A 78 -7.92 8.14 6.49
C VAL A 78 -7.38 9.55 6.25
N THR A 79 -6.60 10.05 7.21
CA THR A 79 -5.93 11.34 7.06
C THR A 79 -4.88 11.27 5.95
N ASP A 80 -4.46 12.41 5.42
CA ASP A 80 -3.37 12.49 4.44
C ASP A 80 -2.09 11.82 4.96
N GLU A 81 -1.81 11.91 6.26
CA GLU A 81 -0.67 11.20 6.88
C GLU A 81 -0.85 9.68 6.89
N THR A 82 -2.07 9.22 7.19
CA THR A 82 -2.41 7.78 7.22
C THR A 82 -2.31 7.18 5.82
N TYR A 83 -2.78 7.91 4.82
CA TYR A 83 -2.66 7.53 3.43
C TYR A 83 -1.20 7.52 2.96
N ALA A 84 -0.42 8.56 3.26
CA ALA A 84 1.00 8.60 2.93
C ALA A 84 1.77 7.41 3.53
N ALA A 85 1.38 6.98 4.75
CA ALA A 85 1.92 5.77 5.38
C ALA A 85 1.52 4.48 4.65
N ILE A 86 0.25 4.34 4.21
CA ILE A 86 -0.27 3.17 3.47
C ILE A 86 0.42 3.06 2.10
N VAL A 87 0.48 4.15 1.35
CA VAL A 87 0.98 4.17 -0.04
C VAL A 87 2.51 4.34 -0.11
N ARG A 88 3.19 4.42 1.04
CA ARG A 88 4.64 4.75 1.14
C ARG A 88 5.00 6.04 0.39
N ILE A 89 4.08 7.00 0.32
CA ILE A 89 4.37 8.34 -0.19
C ILE A 89 5.24 9.00 0.87
N VAL A 90 6.50 9.27 0.52
CA VAL A 90 7.39 10.04 1.39
C VAL A 90 6.95 11.50 1.28
N PRO A 91 6.58 12.17 2.39
CA PRO A 91 6.17 13.57 2.35
C PRO A 91 7.22 14.45 1.68
N GLU A 92 6.78 15.54 1.05
CA GLU A 92 7.69 16.50 0.41
C GLU A 92 8.71 17.04 1.43
N GLY A 93 9.98 17.10 1.03
CA GLY A 93 11.07 17.48 1.94
C GLY A 93 11.53 16.37 2.90
N MET A 94 11.02 15.14 2.75
CA MET A 94 11.51 13.96 3.46
C MET A 94 12.10 12.92 2.50
N LYS A 95 12.94 12.02 3.02
CA LYS A 95 13.54 10.91 2.28
C LYS A 95 13.61 9.67 3.17
N ARG A 96 13.42 8.50 2.55
CA ARG A 96 13.57 7.20 3.22
C ARG A 96 15.01 6.73 3.19
N CYS A 97 15.56 6.34 4.34
CA CYS A 97 16.90 5.75 4.42
C CYS A 97 16.90 4.31 3.89
N CYS A 98 17.81 3.95 3.00
CA CYS A 98 17.89 2.58 2.47
C CYS A 98 18.40 1.55 3.49
N THR A 99 18.99 1.99 4.61
CA THR A 99 19.53 1.12 5.67
C THR A 99 18.52 0.89 6.79
N CYS A 100 18.08 1.95 7.49
CA CYS A 100 17.13 1.79 8.61
C CYS A 100 15.66 1.77 8.16
N ARG A 101 15.36 2.15 6.91
CA ARG A 101 14.00 2.22 6.32
C ARG A 101 13.05 3.24 6.93
N ASP A 102 13.52 4.04 7.89
CA ASP A 102 12.79 5.19 8.43
C ASP A 102 12.79 6.35 7.44
N VAL A 103 11.79 7.21 7.60
CA VAL A 103 11.62 8.46 6.85
C VAL A 103 12.14 9.61 7.69
N TRP A 104 13.03 10.43 7.11
CA TRP A 104 13.64 11.58 7.78
C TRP A 104 13.60 12.83 6.90
N PRO A 105 13.67 14.04 7.48
CA PRO A 105 13.87 15.26 6.70
C PRO A 105 15.14 15.20 5.84
N LEU A 106 15.18 15.87 4.68
CA LEU A 106 16.35 15.89 3.78
C LEU A 106 17.64 16.38 4.46
N GLU A 107 17.52 17.19 5.52
CA GLU A 107 18.63 17.68 6.35
C GLU A 107 19.32 16.55 7.13
N ALA A 108 18.62 15.44 7.38
CA ALA A 108 19.17 14.25 8.01
C ALA A 108 20.10 13.46 7.05
N PHE A 109 20.22 13.90 5.80
CA PHE A 109 21.06 13.29 4.77
C PHE A 109 22.20 14.23 4.35
N HIS A 110 23.36 13.65 4.06
CA HIS A 110 24.47 14.41 3.48
C HIS A 110 24.15 14.82 2.03
N ARG A 111 24.62 16.00 1.62
CA ARG A 111 24.51 16.45 0.23
C ARG A 111 25.31 15.53 -0.69
N ASP A 112 24.72 15.19 -1.82
CA ASP A 112 25.34 14.40 -2.88
C ASP A 112 24.73 14.78 -4.22
N CYS A 113 25.46 15.58 -5.00
CA CYS A 113 25.02 16.05 -6.32
C CYS A 113 24.94 14.95 -7.39
N THR A 114 25.37 13.72 -7.08
CA THR A 114 25.24 12.57 -8.00
C THR A 114 23.90 11.86 -7.89
N GLN A 115 23.07 12.23 -6.91
CA GLN A 115 21.74 11.67 -6.70
C GLN A 115 20.69 12.64 -7.25
N ASP A 116 19.60 12.10 -7.79
CA ASP A 116 18.52 12.88 -8.43
C ASP A 116 17.93 13.96 -7.50
N ASP A 117 17.88 13.70 -6.19
CA ASP A 117 17.40 14.63 -5.17
C ASP A 117 18.51 15.41 -4.44
N GLY A 118 19.76 15.28 -4.90
CA GLY A 118 20.91 15.97 -4.32
C GLY A 118 21.32 15.50 -2.93
N ARG A 119 20.82 14.34 -2.46
CA ARG A 119 21.07 13.80 -1.11
C ARG A 119 21.45 12.32 -1.14
N LYS A 120 22.36 11.90 -0.25
CA LYS A 120 22.72 10.49 -0.06
C LYS A 120 21.49 9.63 0.24
N VAL A 121 21.53 8.36 -0.18
CA VAL A 121 20.48 7.35 0.11
C VAL A 121 20.46 6.86 1.57
N ARG A 122 21.51 7.14 2.35
CA ARG A 122 21.62 6.79 3.78
C ARG A 122 21.58 8.04 4.64
N CYS A 123 20.86 7.98 5.76
CA CYS A 123 20.84 9.06 6.75
C CYS A 123 22.20 9.17 7.49
N LYS A 124 22.46 10.34 8.06
CA LYS A 124 23.67 10.67 8.81
C LYS A 124 23.96 9.67 9.94
N SER A 125 22.94 9.18 10.63
CA SER A 125 23.09 8.20 11.72
C SER A 125 23.62 6.86 11.20
N CYS A 126 23.03 6.31 10.14
CA CYS A 126 23.52 5.08 9.51
C CYS A 126 24.94 5.22 8.94
N VAL A 127 25.28 6.40 8.38
CA VAL A 127 26.65 6.67 7.91
C VAL A 127 27.64 6.72 9.08
N ALA A 128 27.27 7.35 10.20
CA ALA A 128 28.12 7.39 11.38
C ALA A 128 28.36 5.99 11.98
N GLU A 129 27.32 5.15 12.03
CA GLU A 129 27.43 3.76 12.49
C GLU A 129 28.32 2.91 11.58
N GLN A 130 28.15 3.06 10.26
CA GLN A 130 29.02 2.39 9.29
C GLN A 130 30.49 2.79 9.45
N ARG A 131 30.77 4.07 9.73
CA ARG A 131 32.15 4.54 9.96
C ARG A 131 32.74 3.93 11.24
N ARG A 132 31.99 3.91 12.34
CA ARG A 132 32.42 3.29 13.61
C ARG A 132 32.76 1.81 13.44
N SER A 133 31.89 1.07 12.76
CA SER A 133 32.11 -0.36 12.49
C SER A 133 33.25 -0.65 11.50
N ALA A 134 33.61 0.30 10.63
CA ALA A 134 34.79 0.17 9.77
C ALA A 134 36.10 0.40 10.54
N LEU A 135 36.10 1.33 11.51
CA LEU A 135 37.27 1.60 12.36
C LEU A 135 37.60 0.41 13.27
N SER A 136 36.60 -0.22 13.88
CA SER A 136 36.82 -1.40 14.74
C SER A 136 37.32 -2.64 13.98
N ARG A 137 37.16 -2.68 12.65
CA ARG A 137 37.72 -3.73 11.79
C ARG A 137 39.17 -3.48 11.39
N GLY A 138 39.66 -2.25 11.53
CA GLY A 138 41.04 -1.87 11.19
C GLY A 138 42.06 -2.10 12.31
N GLU A 139 41.61 -2.20 13.56
CA GLU A 139 42.48 -2.42 14.74
C GLU A 139 43.00 -3.88 14.89
N GLY A 140 42.78 -4.74 13.90
CA GLY A 140 43.34 -6.10 13.83
C GLY A 140 44.44 -6.29 12.78
N ALA A 141 44.89 -5.22 12.12
CA ALA A 141 45.91 -5.25 11.08
C ALA A 141 47.06 -4.27 11.42
N ALA A 142 47.75 -4.52 12.53
CA ALA A 142 49.04 -3.92 12.87
C ALA A 142 49.90 -4.95 13.62
#